data_AF-A0A1D2X1B4-F1
#
_entry.id   AF-A0A1D2X1B4-F1
#
_cell.length_a   1.000
_cell.length_b   1.000
_cell.length_c   1.000
_cell.angle_alpha   90.00
_cell.angle_beta   90.00
_cell.angle_gamma   90.00
#
_symmetry.space_group_name_H-M   'P 1'
#
loop_
_entity.id
_entity.type
_entity.pdbx_description
1 polymer ?
#
loop_
_entity_poly.entity_id
_entity_poly.type
_entity_poly.pdbx_seq_one_letter_code
_entity_poly.pdbx_strand_id
1 'polypeptide(L)'
;MEEEEDEEFIGLNVETTLLDAVQKLFKTEPEVEVFYDGFLERVQNDKRLRKNKNNRRLMNEAFLDELLKYHELDKINNAINNVSVSDESNLVEGDDEKDVDKLLRKTFKDKMEFRMFMTYISQYMMELGDSPVEACAKSMKRLGKSDADILKITSVINKIF
;
A
#
# COMPACT_ATOMS: atom_id res chain seq x y z
N MET A 1 -0.09 -40.36 17.10
CA MET A 1 0.49 -39.42 16.13
C MET A 1 -0.71 -38.90 15.38
N GLU A 2 -1.23 -37.75 15.80
CA GLU A 2 -2.32 -37.09 15.10
C GLU A 2 -1.74 -36.56 13.79
N GLU A 3 -2.40 -36.91 12.69
CA GLU A 3 -2.07 -36.47 11.35
C GLU A 3 -2.15 -34.93 11.33
N GLU A 4 -1.00 -34.28 11.19
CA GLU A 4 -0.90 -32.88 10.81
C GLU A 4 -1.47 -32.76 9.40
N GLU A 5 -2.81 -32.68 9.30
CA GLU A 5 -3.52 -32.31 8.10
C GLU A 5 -2.90 -31.02 7.57
N ASP A 6 -2.29 -31.11 6.38
CA ASP A 6 -1.66 -30.03 5.63
C ASP A 6 -2.39 -28.70 5.87
N GLU A 7 -1.81 -27.87 6.74
CA GLU A 7 -2.33 -26.55 7.07
C GLU A 7 -2.16 -25.66 5.83
N GLU A 8 -3.15 -25.69 4.93
CA GLU A 8 -3.24 -24.79 3.80
C GLU A 8 -3.24 -23.35 4.34
N PHE A 9 -2.11 -22.66 4.22
CA PHE A 9 -1.94 -21.29 4.68
C PHE A 9 -2.90 -20.38 3.91
N ILE A 10 -4.05 -20.10 4.53
CA ILE A 10 -4.97 -19.07 4.06
C ILE A 10 -4.25 -17.74 4.28
N GLY A 11 -3.73 -17.13 3.22
CA GLY A 11 -2.99 -15.87 3.28
C GLY A 11 -3.70 -14.79 4.10
N LEU A 12 -2.95 -13.74 4.49
CA LEU A 12 -3.46 -12.62 5.31
C LEU A 12 -4.72 -12.00 4.70
N ASN A 13 -5.88 -12.45 5.15
CA ASN A 13 -7.17 -12.00 4.66
C ASN A 13 -7.61 -10.77 5.48
N VAL A 14 -6.82 -9.71 5.41
CA VAL A 14 -7.04 -8.44 6.10
C VAL A 14 -7.56 -7.40 5.10
N GLU A 15 -8.41 -6.49 5.56
CA GLU A 15 -8.81 -5.32 4.77
C GLU A 15 -7.62 -4.45 4.37
N THR A 16 -7.60 -4.01 3.11
CA THR A 16 -6.54 -3.14 2.58
C THR A 16 -6.42 -1.84 3.36
N THR A 17 -7.54 -1.28 3.82
CA THR A 17 -7.58 -0.07 4.67
C THR A 17 -6.80 -0.23 5.98
N LEU A 18 -6.81 -1.43 6.57
CA LEU A 18 -6.04 -1.72 7.78
C LEU A 18 -4.55 -1.87 7.47
N LEU A 19 -4.20 -2.46 6.33
CA LEU A 19 -2.81 -2.55 5.87
C LEU A 19 -2.23 -1.15 5.59
N ASP A 20 -3.03 -0.25 4.99
CA ASP A 20 -2.62 1.13 4.73
C ASP A 20 -2.46 1.94 6.03
N ALA A 21 -3.24 1.63 7.07
CA ALA A 21 -3.12 2.27 8.37
C ALA A 21 -1.76 1.98 9.03
N VAL A 22 -1.18 0.79 8.82
CA VAL A 22 0.16 0.44 9.35
C VAL A 22 1.22 1.42 8.84
N GLN A 23 1.20 1.74 7.54
CA GLN A 23 2.18 2.67 6.93
C GLN A 23 2.03 4.10 7.44
N LYS A 24 0.84 4.49 7.89
CA LYS A 24 0.56 5.81 8.47
C LYS A 24 0.91 5.88 9.96
N LEU A 25 0.76 4.76 10.67
CA LEU A 25 0.96 4.67 12.11
C LEU A 25 2.43 4.47 12.49
N PHE A 26 3.13 3.61 11.75
CA PHE A 26 4.54 3.29 11.98
C PHE A 26 5.42 4.03 10.96
N LYS A 27 6.46 4.70 11.45
CA LYS A 27 7.30 5.59 10.62
C LYS A 27 8.61 4.95 10.20
N THR A 28 8.93 3.80 10.78
CA THR A 28 10.20 3.11 10.57
C THR A 28 9.97 1.63 10.25
N GLU A 29 10.82 1.07 9.42
CA GLU A 29 10.79 -0.35 9.05
C GLU A 29 10.85 -1.29 10.28
N PRO A 30 11.69 -1.05 11.31
CA PRO A 30 11.71 -1.91 12.50
C PRO A 30 10.40 -1.91 13.29
N GLU A 31 9.68 -0.79 13.35
CA GLU A 31 8.39 -0.73 14.04
C GLU A 31 7.32 -1.56 13.30
N VAL A 32 7.36 -1.53 11.96
CA VAL A 32 6.48 -2.31 11.10
C VAL A 32 6.78 -3.81 11.25
N GLU A 33 8.06 -4.20 11.27
CA GLU A 33 8.48 -5.59 11.51
C GLU A 33 7.97 -6.11 12.85
N VAL A 34 8.20 -5.35 13.93
CA VAL A 34 7.76 -5.72 15.29
C VAL A 34 6.24 -5.91 15.36
N PHE A 35 5.47 -5.06 14.67
CA PHE A 35 4.02 -5.20 14.58
C PHE A 35 3.61 -6.48 13.83
N TYR A 36 4.18 -6.72 12.64
CA TYR A 36 3.82 -7.90 11.84
C TYR A 36 4.26 -9.21 12.50
N ASP A 37 5.39 -9.23 13.21
CA ASP A 37 5.83 -10.39 13.99
C ASP A 37 4.81 -10.73 15.08
N GLY A 38 4.37 -9.74 15.86
CA GLY A 38 3.35 -9.93 16.89
C GLY A 38 2.00 -10.37 16.32
N PHE A 39 1.60 -9.81 15.18
CA PHE A 39 0.37 -10.20 14.49
C PHE A 39 0.45 -11.64 13.95
N LEU A 40 1.54 -12.01 13.30
CA LEU A 40 1.74 -13.35 12.75
C LEU A 40 1.82 -14.42 13.84
N GLU A 41 2.48 -14.12 14.96
CA GLU A 41 2.51 -14.98 16.14
C GLU A 41 1.08 -15.25 16.66
N ARG A 42 0.23 -14.22 16.69
CA ARG A 42 -1.18 -14.35 17.08
C ARG A 42 -1.97 -15.22 16.11
N VAL A 43 -1.76 -15.07 14.81
CA VAL A 43 -2.40 -15.90 13.77
C VAL A 43 -1.98 -17.36 13.88
N GLN A 44 -0.70 -17.62 14.15
CA GLN A 44 -0.20 -18.98 14.36
C GLN A 44 -0.79 -19.60 15.63
N ASN A 45 -0.93 -18.83 16.71
CA ASN A 45 -1.45 -19.36 17.98
C ASN A 45 -2.97 -19.54 18.00
N ASP A 46 -3.74 -18.80 17.18
CA ASP A 46 -5.21 -18.93 17.12
C ASP A 46 -5.68 -19.75 15.92
N LYS A 47 -6.05 -21.03 16.16
CA LYS A 47 -6.61 -21.93 15.15
C LYS A 47 -7.88 -21.39 14.47
N ARG A 48 -8.63 -20.46 15.10
CA ARG A 48 -9.86 -19.88 14.52
C ARG A 48 -9.56 -18.90 13.40
N LEU A 49 -8.43 -18.18 13.49
CA LEU A 49 -7.92 -17.29 12.44
C LEU A 49 -7.40 -18.09 11.22
N ARG A 50 -7.12 -19.38 11.38
CA ARG A 50 -6.57 -20.23 10.32
C ARG A 50 -7.62 -21.07 9.58
N LYS A 51 -8.77 -21.37 10.20
CA LYS A 51 -9.71 -22.41 9.70
C LYS A 51 -11.11 -21.92 9.27
N ASN A 52 -11.46 -20.64 9.37
CA ASN A 52 -12.86 -20.19 9.23
C ASN A 52 -13.20 -19.57 7.85
N LYS A 53 -14.40 -19.82 7.30
CA LYS A 53 -14.89 -19.10 6.10
C LYS A 53 -15.14 -17.60 6.35
N ASN A 54 -15.41 -17.22 7.60
CA ASN A 54 -15.52 -15.82 8.02
C ASN A 54 -14.19 -15.24 8.54
N ASN A 55 -13.05 -15.82 8.13
CA ASN A 55 -11.71 -15.46 8.60
C ASN A 55 -11.45 -13.96 8.50
N ARG A 56 -11.86 -13.30 7.41
CA ARG A 56 -11.60 -11.86 7.20
C ARG A 56 -12.00 -10.98 8.38
N ARG A 57 -13.19 -11.20 8.96
CA ARG A 57 -13.66 -10.39 10.09
C ARG A 57 -12.81 -10.61 11.33
N LEU A 58 -12.49 -11.86 11.64
CA LEU A 58 -11.67 -12.23 12.80
C LEU A 58 -10.22 -11.78 12.61
N MET A 59 -9.71 -11.83 11.37
CA MET A 59 -8.39 -11.37 11.00
C MET A 59 -8.28 -9.85 11.14
N ASN A 60 -9.29 -9.10 10.68
CA ASN A 60 -9.38 -7.65 10.89
C ASN A 60 -9.43 -7.28 12.38
N GLU A 61 -10.21 -8.01 13.18
CA GLU A 61 -10.32 -7.80 14.63
C GLU A 61 -8.98 -8.09 15.33
N ALA A 62 -8.34 -9.21 15.02
CA ALA A 62 -7.02 -9.55 15.54
C ALA A 62 -5.94 -8.53 15.13
N PHE A 63 -6.04 -7.97 13.92
CA PHE A 63 -5.14 -6.94 13.40
C PHE A 63 -5.32 -5.61 14.13
N LEU A 64 -6.57 -5.18 14.34
CA LEU A 64 -6.90 -3.97 15.10
C LEU A 64 -6.47 -4.08 16.56
N ASP A 65 -6.71 -5.23 17.19
CA ASP A 65 -6.25 -5.48 18.55
C ASP A 65 -4.71 -5.44 18.65
N GLU A 66 -4.00 -5.92 17.61
CA GLU A 66 -2.55 -5.81 17.56
C GLU A 66 -2.11 -4.35 17.43
N LEU A 67 -2.76 -3.56 16.56
CA LEU A 67 -2.49 -2.13 16.42
C LEU A 67 -2.71 -1.38 17.74
N LEU A 68 -3.75 -1.74 18.50
CA LEU A 68 -4.08 -1.13 19.79
C LEU A 68 -3.00 -1.32 20.87
N LYS A 69 -2.05 -2.24 20.68
CA LYS A 69 -0.89 -2.38 21.57
C LYS A 69 0.13 -1.24 21.38
N TYR A 70 0.19 -0.66 20.19
CA TYR A 70 1.19 0.33 19.79
C TYR A 70 0.61 1.74 19.68
N HIS A 71 -0.67 1.86 19.31
CA HIS A 71 -1.32 3.14 19.07
C HIS A 71 -2.71 3.19 19.72
N GLU A 72 -3.10 4.38 20.17
CA GLU A 72 -4.42 4.60 20.77
C GLU A 72 -5.52 4.48 19.72
N LEU A 73 -6.71 4.08 20.16
CA LEU A 73 -7.89 3.92 19.31
C LEU A 73 -8.19 5.19 18.50
N ASP A 74 -8.01 6.38 19.07
CA ASP A 74 -8.19 7.65 18.33
C ASP A 74 -7.16 7.84 17.23
N LYS A 75 -5.89 7.44 17.45
CA LYS A 75 -4.85 7.49 16.41
C LYS A 75 -5.08 6.46 15.32
N ILE A 76 -5.53 5.26 15.66
CA ILE A 76 -5.87 4.20 14.71
C ILE A 76 -7.12 4.61 13.91
N ASN A 77 -8.15 5.11 14.58
CA ASN A 77 -9.33 5.66 13.93
C ASN A 77 -8.97 6.85 13.06
N ASN A 78 -8.04 7.71 13.45
CA ASN A 78 -7.55 8.76 12.58
C ASN A 78 -6.71 8.20 11.43
N ALA A 79 -5.92 7.14 11.59
CA ALA A 79 -5.18 6.54 10.47
C ALA A 79 -6.12 5.86 9.46
N ILE A 80 -7.21 5.25 9.94
CA ILE A 80 -8.26 4.58 9.16
C ILE A 80 -9.23 5.59 8.55
N ASN A 81 -9.63 6.63 9.31
CA ASN A 81 -10.66 7.61 8.95
C ASN A 81 -10.11 8.98 8.50
N ASN A 82 -8.80 9.29 8.63
CA ASN A 82 -8.13 10.39 7.90
C ASN A 82 -7.98 10.02 6.41
N VAL A 83 -9.09 9.54 5.85
CA VAL A 83 -9.57 9.92 4.52
C VAL A 83 -10.26 11.30 4.61
N SER A 84 -10.37 11.94 5.78
CA SER A 84 -10.91 13.32 5.88
C SER A 84 -10.22 14.15 6.97
N VAL A 85 -9.75 15.33 6.57
CA VAL A 85 -9.30 16.46 7.41
C VAL A 85 -7.84 16.40 7.92
N SER A 86 -6.88 16.51 7.00
CA SER A 86 -5.74 17.45 7.04
C SER A 86 -4.80 17.19 5.86
N ASP A 87 -5.27 17.55 4.66
CA ASP A 87 -4.51 18.10 3.52
C ASP A 87 -5.42 18.05 2.27
N GLU A 88 -6.48 18.86 2.29
CA GLU A 88 -7.25 19.25 1.10
C GLU A 88 -6.41 20.16 0.20
N SER A 89 -5.28 19.65 -0.28
CA SER A 89 -4.63 20.29 -1.43
C SER A 89 -3.91 19.38 -2.39
N ASN A 90 -3.91 18.04 -2.26
CA ASN A 90 -3.32 17.17 -3.30
C ASN A 90 -3.77 15.68 -3.31
N LEU A 91 -4.84 15.30 -2.61
CA LEU A 91 -5.37 13.94 -2.70
C LEU A 91 -6.55 13.90 -3.69
N VAL A 92 -6.21 13.51 -4.91
CA VAL A 92 -7.08 13.06 -6.01
C VAL A 92 -8.31 12.33 -5.43
N GLU A 93 -9.49 12.95 -5.50
CA GLU A 93 -10.75 12.44 -4.94
C GLU A 93 -11.07 11.02 -5.43
N GLY A 94 -11.82 10.20 -4.69
CA GLY A 94 -12.01 8.76 -4.96
C GLY A 94 -12.67 8.37 -6.31
N ASP A 95 -13.20 9.31 -7.09
CA ASP A 95 -13.57 9.08 -8.51
C ASP A 95 -12.34 9.12 -9.44
N ASP A 96 -11.34 9.87 -9.02
CA ASP A 96 -10.12 10.26 -9.72
C ASP A 96 -9.01 9.19 -9.44
N GLU A 97 -9.05 8.48 -8.30
CA GLU A 97 -8.21 7.27 -8.01
C GLU A 97 -8.50 6.08 -8.95
N LYS A 98 -9.77 5.82 -9.25
CA LYS A 98 -10.15 4.82 -10.26
C LYS A 98 -9.61 5.18 -11.63
N ASP A 99 -9.53 6.48 -11.92
CA ASP A 99 -8.96 6.99 -13.15
C ASP A 99 -7.43 6.91 -13.14
N VAL A 100 -6.76 7.05 -11.99
CA VAL A 100 -5.30 6.82 -11.86
C VAL A 100 -4.94 5.34 -12.03
N ASP A 101 -5.59 4.40 -11.35
CA ASP A 101 -5.31 2.96 -11.55
C ASP A 101 -5.60 2.54 -13.00
N LYS A 102 -6.70 3.03 -13.59
CA LYS A 102 -7.04 2.80 -14.99
C LYS A 102 -6.04 3.46 -15.96
N LEU A 103 -5.54 4.64 -15.63
CA LEU A 103 -4.50 5.34 -16.39
C LEU A 103 -3.20 4.55 -16.35
N LEU A 104 -2.73 4.14 -15.16
CA LEU A 104 -1.53 3.32 -14.99
C LEU A 104 -1.65 1.99 -15.76
N ARG A 105 -2.79 1.30 -15.68
CA ARG A 105 -3.02 0.06 -16.45
C ARG A 105 -3.10 0.25 -17.97
N LYS A 106 -3.51 1.43 -18.45
CA LYS A 106 -3.49 1.75 -19.88
C LYS A 106 -2.11 2.15 -20.36
N THR A 107 -1.37 2.84 -19.50
CA THR A 107 -0.04 3.35 -19.81
C THR A 107 1.00 2.25 -19.79
N PHE A 108 0.95 1.32 -18.83
CA PHE A 108 1.91 0.22 -18.69
C PHE A 108 1.31 -1.09 -19.18
N LYS A 109 2.05 -1.80 -20.04
CA LYS A 109 1.63 -3.05 -20.68
C LYS A 109 1.53 -4.19 -19.68
N ASP A 110 2.42 -4.20 -18.69
CA ASP A 110 2.50 -5.24 -17.68
C ASP A 110 3.10 -4.72 -16.37
N LYS A 111 3.09 -5.57 -15.35
CA LYS A 111 3.63 -5.26 -14.02
C LYS A 111 5.15 -5.04 -14.04
N MET A 112 5.87 -5.62 -15.01
CA MET A 112 7.33 -5.49 -15.11
C MET A 112 7.71 -4.10 -15.64
N GLU A 113 7.01 -3.61 -16.66
CA GLU A 113 7.17 -2.26 -17.19
C GLU A 113 6.86 -1.19 -16.14
N PHE A 114 5.81 -1.41 -15.33
CA PHE A 114 5.50 -0.53 -14.19
C PHE A 114 6.59 -0.56 -13.10
N ARG A 115 7.14 -1.73 -12.78
CA ARG A 115 8.27 -1.81 -11.83
C ARG A 115 9.51 -1.08 -12.35
N MET A 116 9.83 -1.24 -13.64
CA MET A 116 10.93 -0.53 -14.27
C MET A 116 10.73 0.99 -14.23
N PHE A 117 9.50 1.47 -14.46
CA PHE A 117 9.14 2.88 -14.30
C PHE A 117 9.46 3.39 -12.90
N MET A 118 9.03 2.69 -11.85
CA MET A 118 9.30 3.07 -10.46
C MET A 118 10.80 3.07 -10.16
N THR A 119 11.55 2.07 -10.64
CA THR A 119 13.01 2.02 -10.49
C THR A 119 13.69 3.23 -11.13
N TYR A 120 13.26 3.64 -12.32
CA TYR A 120 13.83 4.81 -13.00
C TYR A 120 13.50 6.11 -12.28
N ILE A 121 12.28 6.26 -11.74
CA ILE A 121 11.91 7.42 -10.93
C ILE A 121 12.84 7.52 -9.72
N SER A 122 12.98 6.43 -8.96
CA SER A 122 13.86 6.41 -7.79
C SER A 122 15.30 6.74 -8.16
N GLN A 123 15.80 6.20 -9.27
CA GLN A 123 17.15 6.50 -9.75
C GLN A 123 17.32 7.99 -10.05
N TYR A 124 16.40 8.60 -10.80
CA TYR A 124 16.48 10.01 -11.17
C TYR A 124 16.35 10.95 -9.96
N MET A 125 15.48 10.62 -9.00
CA MET A 125 15.33 11.43 -7.79
C MET A 125 16.51 11.30 -6.84
N MET A 126 17.05 10.09 -6.65
CA MET A 126 18.11 9.83 -5.67
C MET A 126 19.51 10.15 -6.21
N GLU A 127 19.79 9.81 -7.48
CA GLU A 127 21.13 9.97 -8.06
C GLU A 127 21.30 11.31 -8.79
N LEU A 128 20.25 11.82 -9.44
CA LEU A 128 20.32 13.05 -10.22
C LEU A 128 19.65 14.26 -9.53
N GLY A 129 18.98 14.05 -8.39
CA GLY A 129 18.30 15.11 -7.65
C GLY A 129 17.11 15.72 -8.40
N ASP A 130 16.55 15.00 -9.37
CA ASP A 130 15.40 15.46 -10.15
C ASP A 130 14.16 15.59 -9.26
N SER A 131 13.31 16.57 -9.55
CA SER A 131 11.98 16.65 -8.93
C SER A 131 11.12 15.44 -9.33
N PRO A 132 10.09 15.06 -8.54
CA PRO A 132 9.20 13.94 -8.86
C PRO A 132 8.62 14.00 -10.28
N VAL A 133 8.28 15.20 -10.76
CA VAL A 133 7.72 15.44 -12.10
C VAL A 133 8.77 15.22 -13.20
N GLU A 134 10.00 15.71 -13.00
CA GLU A 134 11.11 15.55 -13.96
C GLU A 134 11.56 14.09 -14.05
N ALA A 135 11.70 13.43 -12.90
CA ALA A 135 12.03 12.01 -12.81
C ALA A 135 10.97 11.15 -13.51
N CYS A 136 9.69 11.49 -13.35
CA CYS A 136 8.59 10.82 -14.02
C CYS A 136 8.65 11.00 -15.55
N ALA A 137 8.83 12.23 -16.03
CA ALA A 137 8.93 12.52 -17.47
C ALA A 137 10.09 11.78 -18.14
N LYS A 138 11.28 11.79 -17.51
CA LYS A 138 12.47 11.09 -18.00
C LYS A 138 12.28 9.57 -18.01
N SER A 139 11.63 9.02 -16.99
CA SER A 139 11.34 7.58 -16.88
C SER A 139 10.36 7.11 -17.96
N MET A 140 9.27 7.85 -18.17
CA MET A 140 8.29 7.56 -19.22
C MET A 140 8.90 7.63 -20.63
N LYS A 141 9.74 8.63 -20.88
CA LYS A 141 10.46 8.77 -22.15
C LYS A 141 11.43 7.61 -22.38
N ARG A 142 12.12 7.15 -21.33
CA ARG A 142 13.01 5.99 -21.37
C ARG A 142 12.27 4.68 -21.67
N LEU A 143 11.02 4.56 -21.22
CA LEU A 143 10.12 3.44 -21.53
C LEU A 143 9.44 3.56 -22.91
N GLY A 144 9.78 4.58 -23.70
CA GLY A 144 9.24 4.77 -25.05
C GLY A 144 7.75 5.14 -25.07
N LYS A 145 7.24 5.79 -24.02
CA LYS A 145 5.85 6.24 -23.96
C LYS A 145 5.64 7.49 -24.82
N SER A 146 4.40 7.68 -25.27
CA SER A 146 4.04 8.83 -26.08
C SER A 146 4.05 10.12 -25.25
N ASP A 147 4.26 11.27 -25.89
CA ASP A 147 4.21 12.57 -25.22
C ASP A 147 2.84 12.83 -24.55
N ALA A 148 1.76 12.30 -25.13
CA ALA A 148 0.43 12.36 -24.55
C ALA A 148 0.31 11.56 -23.25
N ASP A 149 0.96 10.39 -23.15
CA ASP A 149 0.97 9.57 -21.93
C ASP A 149 1.90 10.16 -20.88
N ILE A 150 3.04 10.72 -21.31
CA ILE A 150 3.96 11.45 -20.44
C ILE A 150 3.21 12.58 -19.74
N LEU A 151 2.55 13.46 -20.49
CA LEU A 151 1.79 14.60 -19.95
C LEU A 151 0.72 14.17 -18.95
N LYS A 152 -0.02 13.10 -19.26
CA LYS A 152 -1.07 12.58 -18.37
C LYS A 152 -0.49 12.09 -17.04
N ILE A 153 0.57 11.27 -17.08
CA ILE A 153 1.18 10.73 -15.86
C ILE A 153 1.88 11.83 -15.07
N THR A 154 2.62 12.73 -15.72
CA THR A 154 3.28 13.85 -15.02
C THR A 154 2.27 14.80 -14.38
N SER A 155 1.11 15.01 -15.01
CA SER A 155 0.03 15.81 -14.43
C SER A 155 -0.58 15.16 -13.19
N VAL A 156 -0.60 13.83 -13.10
CA VAL A 156 -1.02 13.12 -11.89
C VAL A 156 0.04 13.26 -10.81
N ILE A 157 1.32 13.06 -11.14
CA ILE A 157 2.42 13.22 -10.17
C ILE A 157 2.51 14.64 -9.60
N ASN A 158 2.32 15.67 -10.43
CA ASN A 158 2.30 17.08 -10.00
C ASN A 158 1.06 17.44 -9.14
N LYS A 159 0.03 16.61 -9.13
CA LYS A 159 -1.11 16.76 -8.22
C LYS A 159 -0.87 16.04 -6.89
N ILE A 160 0.19 15.26 -6.75
CA ILE A 160 0.47 14.48 -5.54
C ILE A 160 1.58 15.15 -4.72
N PHE A 161 2.56 15.77 -5.39
CA PHE A 161 3.71 16.46 -4.80
C PHE A 161 3.65 17.96 -5.04
#